data_AF-A0A813JDH9-F1
#
_entry.id   AF-A0A813JDH9-F1
#
_cell.length_a   1.000
_cell.length_b   1.000
_cell.length_c   1.000
_cell.angle_alpha   90.00
_cell.angle_beta   90.00
_cell.angle_gamma   90.00
#
_symmetry.space_group_name_H-M   'P 1'
#
loop_
_entity.id
_entity.type
_entity.pdbx_description
1 polymer ?
#
loop_
_entity_poly.entity_id
_entity_poly.type
_entity_poly.pdbx_seq_one_letter_code
_entity_poly.pdbx_strand_id
1 'polypeptide(L)'
;MQSSFLKAMELSEGVLLILDPEATPFLRIWCCFEGGIVSLAQRGALSKQPAASSDCPGREMLQRLAARDGKDDRRSALQLDIATVDGNGIAQLITQRLTKQEEEIEESRESWGLVWELKSKRESGFPVELVRKGLSVKITKAEATKESDKTQILNALAGRPIDELEAEPNYHNPKLCQVDATLRGIFAAAVWRVALEKDVGITECGDLPMELLEVALREDVSRQELEMNLQGVATQHHLSVLCKAVAPLKNLTRFHLDFSHCRSVTNMAELAHSLERLTNLRQLTVNLEGCAGLTSFAEIAELGRSLERLTNLQQLTVDLSLCVGLTSTAELGRSLERLTNLQQLTVNLYGCTGLTSIAEFGHSLGALTDLQQLCVDLVGCTGLP
;
A
#
# COMPACT_ATOMS: atom_id res chain seq x y z
N MET A 1 -30.65 11.93 6.03
CA MET A 1 -29.88 13.04 6.64
C MET A 1 -29.02 13.65 5.53
N GLN A 2 -29.34 14.84 5.01
CA GLN A 2 -28.43 15.63 4.18
C GLN A 2 -27.82 16.70 5.08
N SER A 3 -26.66 16.42 5.67
CA SER A 3 -25.93 17.43 6.45
C SER A 3 -25.03 18.25 5.52
N SER A 4 -24.71 19.48 5.93
CA SER A 4 -23.69 20.31 5.27
C SER A 4 -22.35 19.58 5.15
N PHE A 5 -22.04 18.75 6.15
CA PHE A 5 -20.88 17.86 6.15
C PHE A 5 -20.88 16.87 4.98
N LEU A 6 -22.00 16.15 4.80
CA LEU A 6 -22.12 15.19 3.71
C LEU A 6 -21.99 15.89 2.34
N LYS A 7 -22.59 17.07 2.20
CA LYS A 7 -22.42 17.91 1.01
C LYS A 7 -20.97 18.32 0.78
N ALA A 8 -20.23 18.66 1.83
CA ALA A 8 -18.82 19.01 1.74
C ALA A 8 -17.99 17.84 1.22
N MET A 9 -18.14 16.63 1.78
CA MET A 9 -17.42 15.45 1.27
C MET A 9 -17.75 15.08 -0.18
N GLU A 10 -18.98 15.31 -0.63
CA GLU A 10 -19.35 15.14 -2.05
C GLU A 10 -18.62 16.11 -2.98
N LEU A 11 -18.32 17.32 -2.51
CA LEU A 11 -17.69 18.39 -3.28
C LEU A 11 -16.16 18.40 -3.16
N SER A 12 -15.60 17.81 -2.11
CA SER A 12 -14.16 17.79 -1.87
C SER A 12 -13.40 16.87 -2.83
N GLU A 13 -12.15 17.24 -3.15
CA GLU A 13 -11.19 16.39 -3.86
C GLU A 13 -10.47 15.40 -2.92
N GLY A 14 -10.30 15.79 -1.66
CA GLY A 14 -9.70 14.99 -0.60
C GLY A 14 -10.01 15.54 0.78
N VAL A 15 -9.47 14.90 1.81
CA VAL A 15 -9.55 15.25 3.22
C VAL A 15 -8.13 15.38 3.74
N LEU A 16 -7.82 16.53 4.33
CA LEU A 16 -6.57 16.77 5.04
C LEU A 16 -6.83 16.76 6.53
N LEU A 17 -6.29 15.77 7.24
CA LEU A 17 -6.34 15.69 8.69
C LEU A 17 -5.12 16.42 9.27
N ILE A 18 -5.36 17.52 9.97
CA ILE A 18 -4.30 18.31 10.61
C ILE A 18 -4.20 17.91 12.08
N LEU A 19 -3.07 17.33 12.47
CA LEU A 19 -2.81 16.93 13.85
C LEU A 19 -2.13 18.07 14.61
N ASP A 20 -2.60 18.30 15.83
CA ASP A 20 -1.87 19.04 16.85
C ASP A 20 -0.91 18.10 17.60
N PRO A 21 -0.04 18.60 18.50
CA PRO A 21 0.88 17.75 19.27
C PRO A 21 0.18 16.67 20.11
N GLU A 22 -1.10 16.88 20.44
CA GLU A 22 -1.90 15.92 21.19
C GLU A 22 -2.65 14.90 20.33
N ALA A 23 -2.55 15.02 19.00
CA ALA A 23 -3.36 14.28 18.05
C ALA A 23 -4.86 14.34 18.41
N THR A 24 -5.33 15.50 18.89
CA THR A 24 -6.71 15.76 19.31
C THR A 24 -7.77 15.28 18.31
N PRO A 25 -7.56 15.36 16.98
CA PRO A 25 -8.53 14.82 16.03
C PRO A 25 -8.86 13.33 16.26
N PHE A 26 -7.91 12.50 16.72
CA PHE A 26 -8.19 11.09 17.03
C PHE A 26 -9.02 10.88 18.30
N LEU A 27 -9.12 11.91 19.13
CA LEU A 27 -10.00 11.91 20.30
C LEU A 27 -11.43 12.34 19.94
N ARG A 28 -11.67 12.82 18.70
CA ARG A 28 -12.97 13.32 18.25
C ARG A 28 -13.62 12.34 17.28
N ILE A 29 -14.77 11.79 17.68
CA ILE A 29 -15.45 10.74 16.90
C ILE A 29 -15.81 11.20 15.48
N TRP A 30 -16.12 12.48 15.29
CA TRP A 30 -16.41 13.06 13.99
C TRP A 30 -15.20 13.01 13.03
N CYS A 31 -14.00 13.31 13.52
CA CYS A 31 -12.77 13.22 12.72
C CYS A 31 -12.41 11.76 12.39
N CYS A 32 -12.61 10.85 13.35
CA CYS A 32 -12.46 9.42 13.13
C CYS A 32 -13.45 8.87 12.08
N PHE A 33 -14.70 9.35 12.13
CA PHE A 33 -15.72 9.04 11.13
C PHE A 33 -15.33 9.51 9.74
N GLU A 34 -14.90 10.77 9.63
CA GLU A 34 -14.39 11.37 8.39
C GLU A 34 -13.25 10.55 7.79
N GLY A 35 -12.16 10.37 8.54
CA GLY A 35 -11.00 9.63 8.06
C GLY A 35 -11.32 8.18 7.72
N GLY A 36 -12.16 7.54 8.54
CA GLY A 36 -12.60 6.16 8.33
C GLY A 36 -13.44 5.98 7.06
N ILE A 37 -14.43 6.85 6.83
CA ILE A 37 -15.31 6.77 5.65
C ILE A 37 -14.51 7.03 4.37
N VAL A 38 -13.66 8.07 4.36
CA VAL A 38 -12.80 8.39 3.21
C VAL A 38 -11.95 7.19 2.83
N SER A 39 -11.22 6.65 3.82
CA SER A 39 -10.27 5.56 3.60
C SER A 39 -10.97 4.25 3.18
N LEU A 40 -12.13 3.93 3.76
CA LEU A 40 -12.89 2.72 3.39
C LEU A 40 -13.61 2.86 2.04
N ALA A 41 -14.07 4.06 1.68
CA ALA A 41 -14.72 4.32 0.39
C ALA A 41 -13.75 4.10 -0.77
N GLN A 42 -12.55 4.66 -0.70
CA GLN A 42 -11.50 4.46 -1.71
C GLN A 42 -11.19 2.99 -1.94
N ARG A 43 -11.25 2.18 -0.89
CA ARG A 43 -10.90 0.76 -0.90
C ARG A 43 -12.06 -0.15 -1.32
N GLY A 44 -13.18 0.42 -1.80
CA GLY A 44 -14.37 -0.34 -2.18
C GLY A 44 -14.93 -1.21 -1.05
N ALA A 45 -14.58 -0.93 0.21
CA ALA A 45 -15.01 -1.72 1.36
C ALA A 45 -16.49 -1.44 1.70
N LEU A 46 -17.00 -0.28 1.30
CA LEU A 46 -18.39 0.14 1.53
C LEU A 46 -19.38 -0.39 0.49
N SER A 47 -18.92 -0.79 -0.71
CA SER A 47 -19.79 -1.19 -1.83
C SER A 47 -20.21 -2.66 -1.82
N LYS A 48 -19.54 -3.53 -1.06
CA LYS A 48 -19.81 -4.99 -1.02
C LYS A 48 -21.05 -5.43 -0.19
N GLN A 49 -21.90 -4.51 0.26
CA GLN A 49 -23.08 -4.87 1.08
C GLN A 49 -24.28 -5.30 0.21
N PRO A 50 -24.96 -6.43 0.53
CA PRO A 50 -26.10 -6.90 -0.25
C PRO A 50 -27.25 -5.89 -0.27
N ALA A 51 -27.94 -5.83 -1.41
CA ALA A 51 -29.10 -5.00 -1.66
C ALA A 51 -30.32 -5.48 -0.84
N ALA A 52 -30.36 -5.15 0.45
CA ALA A 52 -31.61 -5.11 1.19
C ALA A 52 -32.30 -3.78 0.90
N SER A 53 -33.59 -3.85 0.56
CA SER A 53 -34.49 -2.75 0.19
C SER A 53 -34.56 -1.67 1.28
N SER A 54 -34.19 -0.43 0.93
CA SER A 54 -34.88 0.81 1.33
C SER A 54 -34.03 2.06 1.04
N ASP A 55 -34.73 3.09 0.57
CA ASP A 55 -34.28 4.43 0.20
C ASP A 55 -33.65 5.19 1.37
N CYS A 56 -32.38 4.90 1.67
CA CYS A 56 -31.61 5.68 2.64
C CYS A 56 -30.65 6.64 1.89
N PRO A 57 -30.88 7.97 1.95
CA PRO A 57 -30.01 8.96 1.29
C PRO A 57 -28.53 8.87 1.69
N GLY A 58 -28.23 8.40 2.90
CA GLY A 58 -26.85 8.21 3.36
C GLY A 58 -26.15 7.03 2.67
N ARG A 59 -26.88 5.96 2.33
CA ARG A 59 -26.34 4.77 1.67
C ARG A 59 -26.03 5.06 0.20
N GLU A 60 -26.92 5.76 -0.48
CA GLU A 60 -26.71 6.21 -1.86
C GLU A 60 -25.47 7.11 -1.96
N MET A 61 -25.24 7.99 -0.98
CA MET A 61 -24.04 8.80 -0.92
C MET A 61 -22.76 7.98 -0.67
N LEU A 62 -22.75 7.03 0.28
CA LEU A 62 -21.58 6.16 0.48
C LEU A 62 -21.27 5.34 -0.77
N GLN A 63 -22.30 4.94 -1.52
CA GLN A 63 -22.13 4.33 -2.84
C GLN A 63 -21.55 5.31 -3.86
N ARG A 64 -21.99 6.57 -3.90
CA ARG A 64 -21.42 7.62 -4.77
C ARG A 64 -19.97 7.94 -4.41
N LEU A 65 -19.63 8.00 -3.12
CA LEU A 65 -18.26 8.18 -2.66
C LEU A 65 -17.38 6.97 -3.02
N ALA A 66 -17.89 5.74 -2.82
CA ALA A 66 -17.20 4.52 -3.21
C ALA A 66 -17.09 4.35 -4.74
N ALA A 67 -17.99 4.96 -5.51
CA ALA A 67 -17.96 4.98 -6.97
C ALA A 67 -16.98 6.03 -7.54
N ARG A 68 -16.40 6.90 -6.71
CA ARG A 68 -15.25 7.75 -7.08
C ARG A 68 -14.00 6.86 -7.11
N ASP A 69 -13.89 6.03 -8.13
CA ASP A 69 -12.76 5.13 -8.32
C ASP A 69 -11.56 5.79 -9.02
N GLY A 70 -11.70 7.06 -9.41
CA GLY A 70 -10.69 7.83 -10.12
C GLY A 70 -10.50 7.41 -11.59
N LYS A 71 -11.42 6.63 -12.17
CA LYS A 71 -11.37 6.22 -13.59
C LYS A 71 -12.14 7.13 -14.54
N ASP A 72 -13.01 7.99 -14.02
CA ASP A 72 -13.77 8.97 -14.78
C ASP A 72 -13.12 10.34 -14.52
N ASP A 73 -12.62 11.03 -15.57
CA ASP A 73 -11.90 12.33 -15.52
C ASP A 73 -12.63 13.44 -14.74
N ARG A 74 -13.87 13.20 -14.32
CA ARG A 74 -14.74 14.16 -13.65
C ARG A 74 -14.53 14.22 -12.13
N ARG A 75 -14.08 13.14 -11.46
CA ARG A 75 -13.87 13.13 -9.97
C ARG A 75 -12.84 12.09 -9.51
N SER A 76 -11.71 12.55 -8.97
CA SER A 76 -10.71 11.72 -8.29
C SER A 76 -11.28 11.00 -7.06
N ALA A 77 -10.70 9.84 -6.72
CA ALA A 77 -10.98 9.16 -5.46
C ALA A 77 -10.65 10.07 -4.27
N LEU A 78 -11.55 10.17 -3.29
CA LEU A 78 -11.39 11.06 -2.14
C LEU A 78 -10.21 10.58 -1.27
N GLN A 79 -9.12 11.35 -1.16
CA GLN A 79 -7.90 10.97 -0.43
C GLN A 79 -7.90 11.41 1.03
N LEU A 80 -7.19 10.69 1.90
CA LEU A 80 -6.89 11.12 3.27
C LEU A 80 -5.40 11.35 3.43
N ASP A 81 -5.00 12.61 3.53
CA ASP A 81 -3.64 13.00 3.86
C ASP A 81 -3.58 13.51 5.31
N ILE A 82 -2.41 13.42 5.94
CA ILE A 82 -2.20 13.78 7.34
C ILE A 82 -1.07 14.79 7.42
N ALA A 83 -1.36 15.98 7.94
CA ALA A 83 -0.40 17.04 8.15
C ALA A 83 -0.19 17.34 9.63
N THR A 84 0.99 17.83 9.97
CA THR A 84 1.32 18.37 11.29
C THR A 84 2.43 19.40 11.16
N VAL A 85 2.76 20.05 12.27
CA VAL A 85 3.99 20.83 12.42
C VAL A 85 4.88 20.10 13.41
N ASP A 86 6.17 19.95 13.09
CA ASP A 86 7.13 19.32 14.01
C ASP A 86 7.62 20.30 15.09
N GLY A 87 8.50 19.81 15.97
CA GLY A 87 9.06 20.61 17.08
C GLY A 87 9.89 21.82 16.62
N ASN A 88 10.29 21.88 15.36
CA ASN A 88 11.05 22.98 14.77
C ASN A 88 10.16 23.98 14.02
N GLY A 89 8.85 23.77 13.99
CA GLY A 89 7.92 24.60 13.22
C GLY A 89 7.85 24.23 11.74
N ILE A 90 8.41 23.10 11.31
CA ILE A 90 8.39 22.65 9.92
C ILE A 90 7.13 21.82 9.67
N ALA A 91 6.44 22.11 8.57
CA ALA A 91 5.27 21.33 8.16
C ALA A 91 5.71 19.93 7.69
N GLN A 92 5.05 18.91 8.22
CA GLN A 92 5.26 17.51 7.89
C GLN A 92 3.97 16.93 7.31
N LEU A 93 4.09 16.06 6.31
CA LEU A 93 2.95 15.55 5.54
C LEU A 93 3.13 14.07 5.23
N ILE A 94 2.15 13.25 5.60
CA ILE A 94 1.94 11.89 5.10
C ILE A 94 0.84 11.95 4.04
N THR A 95 1.10 11.42 2.86
CA THR A 95 0.10 11.32 1.80
C THR A 95 -0.25 9.87 1.48
N GLN A 96 -1.47 9.62 1.04
CA GLN A 96 -1.84 8.29 0.55
C GLN A 96 -1.25 7.97 -0.84
N ARG A 97 -1.01 9.00 -1.65
CA ARG A 97 -0.47 8.88 -3.01
C ARG A 97 0.75 9.75 -3.21
N LEU A 98 1.36 9.63 -4.38
CA LEU A 98 2.34 10.58 -4.88
C LEU A 98 1.69 11.96 -5.03
N THR A 99 2.48 13.01 -4.83
CA THR A 99 2.14 14.38 -5.22
C THR A 99 2.16 14.49 -6.75
N LYS A 100 1.52 15.51 -7.33
CA LYS A 100 1.53 15.71 -8.80
C LYS A 100 2.94 15.78 -9.38
N GLN A 101 3.87 16.43 -8.67
CA GLN A 101 5.27 16.52 -9.08
C GLN A 101 5.94 15.14 -9.06
N GLU A 102 5.64 14.33 -8.06
CA GLU A 102 6.10 12.94 -8.00
C GLU A 102 5.46 12.11 -9.14
N GLU A 103 4.15 12.23 -9.41
CA GLU A 103 3.48 11.57 -10.53
C GLU A 103 4.11 11.91 -11.89
N GLU A 104 4.43 13.19 -12.14
CA GLU A 104 5.14 13.63 -13.36
C GLU A 104 6.54 13.00 -13.51
N ILE A 105 7.24 12.81 -12.40
CA ILE A 105 8.55 12.12 -12.38
C ILE A 105 8.37 10.63 -12.69
N GLU A 106 7.39 9.97 -12.06
CA GLU A 106 7.10 8.55 -12.31
C GLU A 106 6.71 8.30 -13.78
N GLU A 107 5.94 9.19 -14.40
CA GLU A 107 5.54 9.11 -15.81
C GLU A 107 6.70 9.31 -16.80
N SER A 108 7.73 10.06 -16.41
CA SER A 108 8.88 10.38 -17.28
C SER A 108 9.73 9.16 -17.64
N ARG A 109 9.61 8.04 -16.90
CA ARG A 109 10.33 6.76 -17.11
C ARG A 109 11.87 6.86 -17.08
N GLU A 110 12.44 8.02 -16.77
CA GLU A 110 13.89 8.23 -16.73
C GLU A 110 14.52 7.68 -15.43
N SER A 111 13.71 7.20 -14.49
CA SER A 111 14.19 6.83 -13.15
C SER A 111 13.30 5.80 -12.48
N TRP A 112 13.69 4.54 -12.54
CA TRP A 112 13.04 3.45 -11.82
C TRP A 112 13.15 3.67 -10.30
N GLY A 113 12.02 3.69 -9.61
CA GLY A 113 11.98 3.70 -8.13
C GLY A 113 12.34 5.02 -7.44
N LEU A 114 12.97 6.00 -8.11
CA LEU A 114 13.37 7.28 -7.49
C LEU A 114 12.18 8.05 -6.88
N VAL A 115 11.00 7.95 -7.48
CA VAL A 115 9.84 8.71 -6.98
C VAL A 115 9.42 8.26 -5.57
N TRP A 116 9.51 6.96 -5.32
CA TRP A 116 9.12 6.35 -4.06
C TRP A 116 10.17 6.63 -2.97
N GLU A 117 11.44 6.82 -3.37
CA GLU A 117 12.47 7.38 -2.51
C GLU A 117 12.15 8.82 -2.09
N LEU A 118 11.71 9.68 -3.03
CA LEU A 118 11.32 11.06 -2.74
C LEU A 118 10.16 11.13 -1.75
N LYS A 119 9.11 10.34 -1.98
CA LYS A 119 7.99 10.21 -1.04
C LYS A 119 8.45 9.76 0.34
N SER A 120 9.26 8.70 0.41
CA SER A 120 9.77 8.19 1.67
C SER A 120 10.59 9.23 2.45
N LYS A 121 11.46 9.99 1.76
CA LYS A 121 12.23 11.09 2.36
C LYS A 121 11.36 12.25 2.84
N ARG A 122 10.29 12.58 2.10
CA ARG A 122 9.34 13.61 2.50
C ARG A 122 8.60 13.21 3.78
N GLU A 123 8.25 11.93 3.90
CA GLU A 123 7.44 11.42 5.02
C GLU A 123 8.27 11.06 6.25
N SER A 124 9.60 10.91 6.10
CA SER A 124 10.48 10.52 7.19
C SER A 124 10.58 11.54 8.33
N GLY A 125 10.25 12.81 8.07
CA GLY A 125 10.22 13.88 9.06
C GLY A 125 8.99 13.86 9.98
N PHE A 126 8.02 12.96 9.75
CA PHE A 126 6.78 12.96 10.52
C PHE A 126 7.03 12.59 12.00
N PRO A 127 6.49 13.34 12.99
CA PRO A 127 6.81 13.12 14.40
C PRO A 127 6.39 11.75 14.93
N VAL A 128 7.36 10.96 15.41
CA VAL A 128 7.15 9.57 15.91
C VAL A 128 6.11 9.49 17.03
N GLU A 129 6.01 10.50 17.90
CA GLU A 129 5.00 10.49 18.97
C GLU A 129 3.56 10.60 18.42
N LEU A 130 3.36 11.35 17.33
CA LEU A 130 2.06 11.39 16.64
C LEU A 130 1.77 10.08 15.92
N VAL A 131 2.81 9.42 15.39
CA VAL A 131 2.70 8.08 14.81
C VAL A 131 2.21 7.08 15.86
N ARG A 132 2.78 7.07 17.08
CA ARG A 132 2.29 6.21 18.17
C ARG A 132 0.83 6.46 18.50
N LYS A 133 0.42 7.72 18.58
CA LYS A 133 -0.97 8.11 18.82
C LYS A 133 -1.87 7.57 17.68
N GLY A 134 -1.42 7.71 16.43
CA GLY A 134 -2.05 7.16 15.24
C GLY A 134 -2.19 5.63 15.24
N LEU A 135 -1.13 4.91 15.62
CA LEU A 135 -1.11 3.44 15.75
C LEU A 135 -1.97 2.94 16.93
N SER A 136 -2.33 3.82 17.86
CA SER A 136 -3.15 3.52 19.04
C SER A 136 -4.61 3.96 18.89
N VAL A 137 -5.00 4.46 17.69
CA VAL A 137 -6.36 4.92 17.42
C VAL A 137 -7.38 3.83 17.72
N LYS A 138 -8.39 4.21 18.50
CA LYS A 138 -9.54 3.37 18.82
C LYS A 138 -10.80 4.23 18.82
N ILE A 139 -11.57 4.21 17.74
CA ILE A 139 -12.71 5.09 17.51
C ILE A 139 -13.77 4.98 18.60
N THR A 140 -13.91 3.81 19.24
CA THR A 140 -14.85 3.61 20.35
C THR A 140 -14.51 4.41 21.60
N LYS A 141 -13.24 4.80 21.75
CA LYS A 141 -12.77 5.68 22.83
C LYS A 141 -12.89 7.17 22.49
N ALA A 142 -13.16 7.52 21.24
CA ALA A 142 -13.31 8.91 20.85
C ALA A 142 -14.61 9.53 21.43
N GLU A 143 -14.62 10.84 21.54
CA GLU A 143 -15.66 11.63 22.20
C GLU A 143 -16.40 12.53 21.19
N ALA A 144 -17.64 12.87 21.55
CA ALA A 144 -18.43 13.88 20.87
C ALA A 144 -18.89 14.91 21.89
N THR A 145 -19.05 16.17 21.46
CA THR A 145 -19.67 17.21 22.28
C THR A 145 -21.11 16.84 22.66
N LYS A 146 -21.80 16.08 21.80
CA LYS A 146 -23.12 15.49 22.07
C LYS A 146 -23.01 13.98 22.08
N GLU A 147 -23.34 13.34 23.20
CA GLU A 147 -23.25 11.88 23.34
C GLU A 147 -24.15 11.13 22.34
N SER A 148 -25.27 11.74 21.94
CA SER A 148 -26.13 11.23 20.87
C SER A 148 -25.40 11.07 19.55
N ASP A 149 -24.50 12.00 19.21
CA ASP A 149 -23.74 11.95 17.96
C ASP A 149 -22.77 10.77 17.97
N LYS A 150 -22.09 10.54 19.09
CA LYS A 150 -21.20 9.37 19.26
C LYS A 150 -21.96 8.07 19.03
N THR A 151 -23.14 7.95 19.62
CA THR A 151 -24.01 6.78 19.44
C THR A 151 -24.39 6.58 17.97
N GLN A 152 -24.90 7.63 17.32
CA GLN A 152 -25.30 7.59 15.92
C GLN A 152 -24.14 7.27 14.98
N ILE A 153 -22.96 7.85 15.22
CA ILE A 153 -21.77 7.63 14.39
C ILE A 153 -21.24 6.20 14.53
N LEU A 154 -21.13 5.68 15.76
CA LEU A 154 -20.68 4.31 15.96
C LEU A 154 -21.65 3.32 15.30
N ASN A 155 -22.96 3.54 15.41
CA ASN A 155 -23.95 2.71 14.72
C ASN A 155 -23.87 2.86 13.19
N ALA A 156 -23.60 4.06 12.67
CA ALA A 156 -23.41 4.30 11.25
C ALA A 156 -22.15 3.57 10.71
N LEU A 157 -21.03 3.62 11.43
CA LEU A 157 -19.80 2.89 11.09
C LEU A 157 -19.99 1.37 11.20
N ALA A 158 -20.80 0.91 12.15
CA ALA A 158 -21.27 -0.47 12.25
C ALA A 158 -22.22 -0.87 11.08
N GLY A 159 -22.60 0.08 10.24
CA GLY A 159 -23.50 -0.10 9.11
C GLY A 159 -24.90 -0.52 9.52
N ARG A 160 -25.40 0.00 10.65
CA ARG A 160 -26.81 -0.14 11.05
C ARG A 160 -27.71 0.73 10.17
N PRO A 161 -28.99 0.33 9.98
CA PRO A 161 -29.96 1.14 9.27
C PRO A 161 -30.30 2.42 10.04
N ILE A 162 -30.90 3.40 9.35
CA ILE A 162 -31.05 4.77 9.86
C ILE A 162 -31.95 4.86 11.11
N ASP A 163 -32.94 3.98 11.20
CA ASP A 163 -33.89 3.84 12.30
C ASP A 163 -33.27 3.17 13.54
N GLU A 164 -32.12 2.52 13.40
CA GLU A 164 -31.38 1.89 14.50
C GLU A 164 -30.16 2.71 14.97
N LEU A 165 -29.94 3.93 14.44
CA LEU A 165 -28.76 4.72 14.79
C LEU A 165 -28.74 5.21 16.24
N GLU A 166 -29.90 5.31 16.88
CA GLU A 166 -30.00 5.72 18.29
C GLU A 166 -29.93 4.54 19.27
N ALA A 167 -29.90 3.29 18.78
CA ALA A 167 -29.79 2.11 19.62
C ALA A 167 -28.42 2.04 20.33
N GLU A 168 -28.32 1.25 21.39
CA GLU A 168 -27.05 1.05 22.10
C GLU A 168 -25.96 0.52 21.15
N PRO A 169 -24.78 1.17 21.06
CA PRO A 169 -23.71 0.75 20.16
C PRO A 169 -23.16 -0.63 20.52
N ASN A 170 -23.02 -1.49 19.52
CA ASN A 170 -22.25 -2.72 19.70
C ASN A 170 -20.75 -2.42 19.57
N TYR A 171 -20.09 -2.17 20.69
CA TYR A 171 -18.64 -1.88 20.76
C TYR A 171 -17.72 -3.01 20.26
N HIS A 172 -18.25 -4.22 20.08
CA HIS A 172 -17.53 -5.38 19.55
C HIS A 172 -17.82 -5.63 18.07
N ASN A 173 -18.49 -4.70 17.38
CA ASN A 173 -18.80 -4.86 15.96
C ASN A 173 -17.51 -4.89 15.11
N PRO A 174 -17.29 -5.93 14.28
CA PRO A 174 -16.08 -6.05 13.46
C PRO A 174 -15.82 -4.87 12.51
N LYS A 175 -16.85 -4.15 12.07
CA LYS A 175 -16.68 -2.96 11.21
C LYS A 175 -16.06 -1.78 11.96
N LEU A 176 -16.28 -1.67 13.27
CA LEU A 176 -15.60 -0.65 14.07
C LEU A 176 -14.10 -0.97 14.17
N CYS A 177 -13.77 -2.25 14.42
CA CYS A 177 -12.39 -2.73 14.39
C CYS A 177 -11.75 -2.51 13.00
N GLN A 178 -12.51 -2.65 11.92
CA GLN A 178 -12.04 -2.39 10.56
C GLN A 178 -11.67 -0.91 10.35
N VAL A 179 -12.46 0.02 10.89
CA VAL A 179 -12.13 1.45 10.84
C VAL A 179 -10.86 1.73 11.64
N ASP A 180 -10.74 1.17 12.85
CA ASP A 180 -9.54 1.29 13.67
C ASP A 180 -8.30 0.79 12.91
N ALA A 181 -8.39 -0.41 12.31
CA ALA A 181 -7.31 -1.02 11.56
C ALA A 181 -6.93 -0.20 10.32
N THR A 182 -7.93 0.35 9.63
CA THR A 182 -7.72 1.22 8.45
C THR A 182 -6.92 2.46 8.80
N LEU A 183 -7.30 3.16 9.88
CA LEU A 183 -6.61 4.38 10.32
C LEU A 183 -5.20 4.06 10.83
N ARG A 184 -5.04 3.01 11.64
CA ARG A 184 -3.73 2.56 12.15
C ARG A 184 -2.79 2.14 11.01
N GLY A 185 -3.32 1.46 10.00
CA GLY A 185 -2.56 1.01 8.84
C GLY A 185 -1.98 2.14 7.99
N ILE A 186 -2.60 3.33 7.96
CA ILE A 186 -2.05 4.49 7.24
C ILE A 186 -0.71 4.92 7.85
N PHE A 187 -0.67 5.05 9.17
CA PHE A 187 0.57 5.35 9.89
C PHE A 187 1.60 4.24 9.73
N ALA A 188 1.18 2.98 9.85
CA ALA A 188 2.08 1.84 9.75
C ALA A 188 2.82 1.78 8.42
N ALA A 189 2.13 2.05 7.31
CA ALA A 189 2.73 2.09 5.98
C ALA A 189 3.70 3.28 5.82
N ALA A 190 3.28 4.49 6.22
CA ALA A 190 4.04 5.72 6.00
C ALA A 190 5.39 5.74 6.74
N VAL A 191 5.45 5.14 7.92
CA VAL A 191 6.64 5.22 8.80
C VAL A 191 7.47 3.94 8.81
N TRP A 192 7.10 2.95 7.99
CA TRP A 192 7.77 1.65 7.98
C TRP A 192 9.28 1.81 7.77
N ARG A 193 9.67 2.59 6.75
CA ARG A 193 11.09 2.85 6.45
C ARG A 193 11.82 3.53 7.61
N VAL A 194 11.20 4.52 8.26
CA VAL A 194 11.79 5.24 9.41
C VAL A 194 12.08 4.26 10.56
N ALA A 195 11.17 3.33 10.82
CA ALA A 195 11.38 2.31 11.85
C ALA A 195 12.53 1.35 11.49
N LEU A 196 12.66 0.98 10.21
CA LEU A 196 13.78 0.15 9.74
C LEU A 196 15.12 0.85 9.92
N GLU A 197 15.22 2.10 9.47
CA GLU A 197 16.44 2.91 9.59
C GLU A 197 16.88 3.01 11.06
N LYS A 198 15.94 3.17 11.98
CA LYS A 198 16.21 3.15 13.41
C LYS A 198 16.67 1.77 13.90
N ASP A 199 16.00 0.69 13.51
CA ASP A 199 16.34 -0.68 13.96
C ASP A 199 17.78 -1.07 13.59
N VAL A 200 18.25 -0.61 12.43
CA VAL A 200 19.65 -0.79 12.00
C VAL A 200 20.61 0.30 12.48
N GLY A 201 20.16 1.24 13.33
CA GLY A 201 20.98 2.28 13.95
C GLY A 201 21.37 3.45 13.03
N ILE A 202 20.63 3.71 11.96
CA ILE A 202 20.85 4.83 11.03
C ILE A 202 20.27 6.14 11.58
N THR A 203 19.18 6.10 12.36
CA THR A 203 18.54 7.31 12.91
C THR A 203 18.33 7.24 14.43
N GLU A 204 18.33 8.40 15.09
CA GLU A 204 18.09 8.54 16.55
C GLU A 204 16.60 8.76 16.91
N CYS A 205 15.67 8.64 15.94
CA CYS A 205 14.24 8.88 16.14
C CYS A 205 13.66 7.98 17.26
N GLY A 206 12.70 8.47 18.05
CA GLY A 206 12.15 7.78 19.23
C GLY A 206 11.70 6.33 19.00
N ASP A 207 11.63 5.50 20.05
CA ASP A 207 11.51 4.03 19.97
C ASP A 207 10.22 3.52 19.31
N LEU A 208 10.20 3.20 18.01
CA LEU A 208 9.02 2.63 17.32
C LEU A 208 9.18 1.14 17.02
N PRO A 209 8.58 0.22 17.82
CA PRO A 209 8.74 -1.22 17.62
C PRO A 209 8.14 -1.70 16.30
N MET A 210 8.91 -2.51 15.57
CA MET A 210 8.49 -3.11 14.30
C MET A 210 7.22 -3.97 14.44
N GLU A 211 7.03 -4.62 15.60
CA GLU A 211 5.85 -5.42 15.89
C GLU A 211 4.56 -4.59 15.92
N LEU A 212 4.62 -3.32 16.34
CA LEU A 212 3.44 -2.46 16.31
C LEU A 212 3.03 -2.13 14.87
N LEU A 213 4.00 -1.91 13.99
CA LEU A 213 3.75 -1.64 12.57
C LEU A 213 3.22 -2.90 11.87
N GLU A 214 3.83 -4.05 12.17
CA GLU A 214 3.38 -5.36 11.68
C GLU A 214 1.92 -5.60 12.02
N VAL A 215 1.54 -5.48 13.31
CA VAL A 215 0.15 -5.68 13.76
C VAL A 215 -0.80 -4.71 13.08
N ALA A 216 -0.47 -3.42 13.06
CA ALA A 216 -1.33 -2.38 12.49
C ALA A 216 -1.55 -2.59 11.00
N LEU A 217 -0.51 -2.96 10.24
CA LEU A 217 -0.62 -3.24 8.81
C LEU A 217 -1.36 -4.57 8.56
N ARG A 218 -1.08 -5.62 9.34
CA ARG A 218 -1.73 -6.94 9.25
C ARG A 218 -3.24 -6.87 9.44
N GLU A 219 -3.69 -6.04 10.37
CA GLU A 219 -5.12 -5.84 10.65
C GLU A 219 -5.84 -5.06 9.54
N ASP A 220 -5.11 -4.30 8.72
CA ASP A 220 -5.66 -3.46 7.65
C ASP A 220 -6.03 -4.27 6.39
N VAL A 221 -6.83 -5.32 6.57
CA VAL A 221 -7.22 -6.28 5.51
C VAL A 221 -8.04 -5.66 4.38
N SER A 222 -8.53 -4.43 4.57
CA SER A 222 -9.27 -3.68 3.54
C SER A 222 -8.37 -2.99 2.52
N ARG A 223 -7.06 -2.90 2.81
CA ARG A 223 -6.09 -2.20 1.98
C ARG A 223 -6.04 -2.75 0.55
N GLN A 224 -6.03 -1.82 -0.40
CA GLN A 224 -5.91 -2.12 -1.84
C GLN A 224 -4.55 -1.75 -2.43
N GLU A 225 -3.81 -0.87 -1.75
CA GLU A 225 -2.54 -0.33 -2.23
C GLU A 225 -1.54 -0.33 -1.06
N LEU A 226 -0.37 -0.88 -1.32
CA LEU A 226 0.75 -0.89 -0.38
C LEU A 226 2.05 -0.61 -1.12
N GLU A 227 2.85 0.25 -0.54
CA GLU A 227 4.18 0.60 -1.00
C GLU A 227 5.12 0.39 0.18
N MET A 228 6.19 -0.38 -0.02
CA MET A 228 7.19 -0.63 1.00
C MET A 228 8.56 -0.32 0.41
N ASN A 229 9.08 0.86 0.78
CA ASN A 229 10.45 1.23 0.47
C ASN A 229 11.39 0.72 1.57
N LEU A 230 12.24 -0.23 1.21
CA LEU A 230 13.15 -0.93 2.11
C LEU A 230 14.61 -0.80 1.63
N GLN A 231 14.84 0.01 0.59
CA GLN A 231 16.10 0.17 -0.11
C GLN A 231 17.28 0.40 0.84
N GLY A 232 18.31 -0.44 0.70
CA GLY A 232 19.58 -0.36 1.41
C GLY A 232 19.52 -0.66 2.91
N VAL A 233 18.33 -0.83 3.49
CA VAL A 233 18.16 -0.93 4.96
C VAL A 233 17.53 -2.25 5.40
N ALA A 234 16.86 -2.97 4.51
CA ALA A 234 16.21 -4.24 4.87
C ALA A 234 17.23 -5.33 5.26
N THR A 235 16.84 -6.12 6.26
CA THR A 235 17.50 -7.37 6.63
C THR A 235 16.55 -8.53 6.39
N GLN A 236 17.04 -9.77 6.45
CA GLN A 236 16.16 -10.95 6.39
C GLN A 236 15.10 -10.93 7.51
N HIS A 237 15.42 -10.40 8.69
CA HIS A 237 14.44 -10.24 9.77
C HIS A 237 13.32 -9.27 9.38
N HIS A 238 13.67 -8.11 8.81
CA HIS A 238 12.71 -7.13 8.31
C HIS A 238 11.80 -7.70 7.23
N LEU A 239 12.36 -8.51 6.32
CA LEU A 239 11.58 -9.22 5.31
C LEU A 239 10.55 -10.16 5.96
N SER A 240 10.94 -10.93 6.97
CA SER A 240 10.03 -11.84 7.67
C SER A 240 8.90 -11.10 8.40
N VAL A 241 9.21 -9.97 9.05
CA VAL A 241 8.20 -9.11 9.68
C VAL A 241 7.22 -8.56 8.65
N LEU A 242 7.72 -8.07 7.51
CA LEU A 242 6.89 -7.62 6.40
C LEU A 242 5.98 -8.74 5.88
N CYS A 243 6.53 -9.94 5.66
CA CYS A 243 5.77 -11.09 5.15
C CYS A 243 4.58 -11.43 6.07
N LYS A 244 4.77 -11.38 7.40
CA LYS A 244 3.68 -11.55 8.39
C LYS A 244 2.61 -10.47 8.25
N ALA A 245 3.02 -9.22 8.04
CA ALA A 245 2.10 -8.10 7.87
C ALA A 245 1.27 -8.21 6.59
N VAL A 246 1.86 -8.65 5.47
CA VAL A 246 1.19 -8.66 4.15
C VAL A 246 0.41 -9.93 3.86
N ALA A 247 0.71 -11.06 4.52
CA ALA A 247 0.07 -12.35 4.29
C ALA A 247 -1.49 -12.37 4.34
N PRO A 248 -2.19 -11.55 5.15
CA PRO A 248 -3.65 -11.48 5.13
C PRO A 248 -4.24 -10.43 4.18
N LEU A 249 -3.43 -9.59 3.52
CA LEU A 249 -3.89 -8.44 2.73
C LEU A 249 -4.42 -8.82 1.33
N LYS A 250 -5.35 -9.77 1.28
CA LYS A 250 -5.88 -10.33 0.03
C LYS A 250 -6.62 -9.34 -0.87
N ASN A 251 -6.98 -8.16 -0.37
CA ASN A 251 -7.61 -7.11 -1.16
C ASN A 251 -6.61 -6.20 -1.89
N LEU A 252 -5.29 -6.43 -1.73
CA LEU A 252 -4.27 -5.70 -2.47
C LEU A 252 -4.47 -5.88 -3.99
N THR A 253 -4.46 -4.74 -4.67
CA THR A 253 -4.54 -4.60 -6.13
C THR A 253 -3.28 -3.95 -6.70
N ARG A 254 -2.59 -3.12 -5.91
CA ARG A 254 -1.29 -2.55 -6.22
C ARG A 254 -0.32 -2.82 -5.09
N PHE A 255 0.85 -3.36 -5.42
CA PHE A 255 1.90 -3.61 -4.44
C PHE A 255 3.25 -3.22 -5.01
N HIS A 256 3.90 -2.25 -4.36
CA HIS A 256 5.25 -1.80 -4.69
C HIS A 256 6.21 -2.23 -3.56
N LEU A 257 7.29 -2.89 -3.94
CA LEU A 257 8.32 -3.39 -3.04
C LEU A 257 9.69 -2.97 -3.56
N ASP A 258 10.38 -2.15 -2.78
CA ASP A 258 11.76 -1.77 -3.09
C ASP A 258 12.73 -2.38 -2.08
N PHE A 259 13.50 -3.36 -2.54
CA PHE A 259 14.60 -3.98 -1.80
C PHE A 259 15.96 -3.61 -2.40
N SER A 260 16.05 -2.64 -3.30
CA SER A 260 17.30 -2.30 -3.97
C SER A 260 18.44 -2.08 -2.96
N HIS A 261 19.61 -2.57 -3.30
CA HIS A 261 20.83 -2.54 -2.49
C HIS A 261 20.72 -3.19 -1.09
N CYS A 262 19.70 -4.03 -0.83
CA CYS A 262 19.59 -4.77 0.42
C CYS A 262 20.54 -5.98 0.46
N ARG A 263 21.76 -5.77 0.95
CA ARG A 263 22.80 -6.81 1.00
C ARG A 263 22.50 -7.93 2.01
N SER A 264 21.69 -7.64 3.02
CA SER A 264 21.34 -8.55 4.11
C SER A 264 20.09 -9.39 3.83
N VAL A 265 19.44 -9.18 2.68
CA VAL A 265 18.35 -10.03 2.18
C VAL A 265 18.98 -11.07 1.27
N THR A 266 18.91 -12.33 1.69
CA THR A 266 19.55 -13.45 1.00
C THR A 266 18.55 -14.50 0.54
N ASN A 267 17.29 -14.41 0.96
CA ASN A 267 16.28 -15.40 0.62
C ASN A 267 14.90 -14.73 0.43
N MET A 268 14.25 -15.05 -0.69
CA MET A 268 12.95 -14.48 -1.08
C MET A 268 11.77 -15.45 -0.90
N ALA A 269 11.97 -16.66 -0.37
CA ALA A 269 10.96 -17.70 -0.21
C ALA A 269 9.73 -17.22 0.60
N GLU A 270 9.97 -16.52 1.71
CA GLU A 270 8.88 -15.99 2.56
C GLU A 270 8.03 -14.96 1.81
N LEU A 271 8.69 -14.11 1.00
CA LEU A 271 8.00 -13.14 0.17
C LEU A 271 7.23 -13.83 -0.94
N ALA A 272 7.85 -14.77 -1.64
CA ALA A 272 7.23 -15.58 -2.69
C ALA A 272 5.95 -16.25 -2.16
N HIS A 273 6.03 -16.91 -1.01
CA HIS A 273 4.87 -17.55 -0.37
C HIS A 273 3.76 -16.55 0.01
N SER A 274 4.13 -15.34 0.43
CA SER A 274 3.18 -14.27 0.73
C SER A 274 2.50 -13.75 -0.54
N LEU A 275 3.28 -13.52 -1.61
CA LEU A 275 2.80 -13.02 -2.90
C LEU A 275 1.81 -13.97 -3.56
N GLU A 276 2.06 -15.29 -3.54
CA GLU A 276 1.17 -16.33 -4.11
C GLU A 276 -0.29 -16.23 -3.66
N ARG A 277 -0.54 -15.62 -2.50
CA ARG A 277 -1.86 -15.48 -1.88
C ARG A 277 -2.58 -14.19 -2.26
N LEU A 278 -1.89 -13.23 -2.87
CA LEU A 278 -2.40 -11.91 -3.24
C LEU A 278 -3.00 -11.93 -4.65
N THR A 279 -3.92 -12.85 -4.91
CA THR A 279 -4.45 -13.14 -6.25
C THR A 279 -5.30 -12.01 -6.85
N ASN A 280 -5.60 -10.94 -6.10
CA ASN A 280 -6.29 -9.74 -6.59
C ASN A 280 -5.33 -8.67 -7.13
N LEU A 281 -4.01 -8.90 -7.06
CA LEU A 281 -3.02 -7.97 -7.61
C LEU A 281 -3.25 -7.75 -9.10
N ARG A 282 -3.26 -6.46 -9.47
CA ARG A 282 -3.30 -5.95 -10.84
C ARG A 282 -2.00 -5.26 -11.22
N GLN A 283 -1.31 -4.67 -10.24
CA GLN A 283 0.00 -4.07 -10.45
C GLN A 283 0.95 -4.57 -9.38
N LEU A 284 2.12 -5.05 -9.80
CA LEU A 284 3.18 -5.48 -8.93
C LEU A 284 4.50 -4.89 -9.42
N THR A 285 5.18 -4.18 -8.53
CA THR A 285 6.54 -3.68 -8.73
C THR A 285 7.44 -4.31 -7.69
N VAL A 286 8.51 -4.97 -8.14
CA VAL A 286 9.54 -5.55 -7.28
C VAL A 286 10.90 -5.06 -7.77
N ASN A 287 11.55 -4.24 -6.95
CA ASN A 287 12.91 -3.77 -7.20
C ASN A 287 13.91 -4.56 -6.33
N LEU A 288 14.81 -5.30 -6.98
CA LEU A 288 15.89 -6.07 -6.36
C LEU A 288 17.26 -5.64 -6.89
N GLU A 289 17.37 -4.43 -7.45
CA GLU A 289 18.61 -3.89 -8.00
C GLU A 289 19.75 -4.05 -7.00
N GLY A 290 20.86 -4.64 -7.44
CA GLY A 290 22.09 -4.70 -6.64
C GLY A 290 21.94 -5.41 -5.28
N CYS A 291 20.95 -6.30 -5.13
CA CYS A 291 20.81 -7.19 -3.98
C CYS A 291 21.90 -8.26 -3.98
N ALA A 292 23.13 -7.89 -3.59
CA ALA A 292 24.29 -8.78 -3.60
C ALA A 292 24.15 -10.02 -2.67
N GLY A 293 23.21 -10.00 -1.73
CA GLY A 293 22.86 -11.15 -0.89
C GLY A 293 22.13 -12.26 -1.64
N LEU A 294 21.48 -11.94 -2.77
CA LEU A 294 20.80 -12.89 -3.66
C LEU A 294 21.83 -13.51 -4.62
N THR A 295 22.64 -14.42 -4.07
CA THR A 295 23.79 -14.99 -4.77
C THR A 295 23.44 -16.16 -5.68
N SER A 296 22.22 -16.71 -5.56
CA SER A 296 21.77 -17.89 -6.29
C SER A 296 20.53 -17.62 -7.12
N PHE A 297 20.51 -18.18 -8.34
CA PHE A 297 19.32 -18.22 -9.17
C PHE A 297 18.10 -18.83 -8.46
N ALA A 298 18.32 -19.76 -7.51
CA ALA A 298 17.23 -20.43 -6.79
C ALA A 298 16.33 -19.44 -6.02
N GLU A 299 16.90 -18.36 -5.49
CA GLU A 299 16.18 -17.36 -4.69
C GLU A 299 15.26 -16.50 -5.59
N ILE A 300 15.73 -16.13 -6.77
CA ILE A 300 14.95 -15.38 -7.77
C ILE A 300 13.91 -16.28 -8.45
N ALA A 301 14.23 -17.56 -8.63
CA ALA A 301 13.32 -18.57 -9.17
C ALA A 301 12.05 -18.75 -8.31
N GLU A 302 12.17 -18.67 -6.97
CA GLU A 302 11.02 -18.71 -6.07
C GLU A 302 10.09 -17.52 -6.28
N LEU A 303 10.65 -16.32 -6.45
CA LEU A 303 9.87 -15.15 -6.81
C LEU A 303 9.17 -15.37 -8.15
N GLY A 304 9.89 -15.87 -9.17
CA GLY A 304 9.30 -16.22 -10.47
C GLY A 304 8.09 -17.14 -10.35
N ARG A 305 8.23 -18.27 -9.64
CA ARG A 305 7.13 -19.21 -9.38
C ARG A 305 5.93 -18.58 -8.68
N SER A 306 6.17 -17.66 -7.74
CA SER A 306 5.07 -17.01 -7.01
C SER A 306 4.14 -16.21 -7.93
N LEU A 307 4.68 -15.68 -9.04
CA LEU A 307 3.92 -14.89 -10.01
C LEU A 307 2.91 -15.73 -10.81
N GLU A 308 3.11 -17.04 -10.94
CA GLU A 308 2.22 -17.93 -11.72
C GLU A 308 0.75 -17.85 -11.28
N ARG A 309 0.52 -17.55 -9.99
CA ARG A 309 -0.83 -17.47 -9.40
C ARG A 309 -1.47 -16.10 -9.53
N LEU A 310 -0.73 -15.09 -9.95
CA LEU A 310 -1.15 -13.70 -10.01
C LEU A 310 -1.79 -13.37 -11.36
N THR A 311 -2.70 -14.21 -11.84
CA THR A 311 -3.26 -14.16 -13.19
C THR A 311 -4.09 -12.91 -13.49
N ASN A 312 -4.44 -12.11 -12.47
CA ASN A 312 -5.10 -10.80 -12.61
C ASN A 312 -4.13 -9.64 -12.85
N LEU A 313 -2.82 -9.89 -12.87
CA LEU A 313 -1.82 -8.85 -13.15
C LEU A 313 -2.03 -8.25 -14.53
N GLN A 314 -2.09 -6.92 -14.55
CA GLN A 314 -2.19 -6.06 -15.72
C GLN A 314 -0.87 -5.31 -15.95
N GLN A 315 -0.13 -5.03 -14.89
CA GLN A 315 1.19 -4.42 -14.94
C GLN A 315 2.16 -5.18 -14.03
N LEU A 316 3.32 -5.52 -14.58
CA LEU A 316 4.40 -6.17 -13.85
C LEU A 316 5.70 -5.45 -14.16
N THR A 317 6.37 -5.03 -13.10
CA THR A 317 7.62 -4.31 -13.14
C THR A 317 8.62 -5.04 -12.24
N VAL A 318 9.68 -5.58 -12.83
CA VAL A 318 10.71 -6.32 -12.08
C VAL A 318 12.07 -5.73 -12.42
N ASP A 319 12.76 -5.21 -11.41
CA ASP A 319 14.14 -4.76 -11.55
C ASP A 319 15.08 -5.78 -10.90
N LEU A 320 15.90 -6.43 -11.72
CA LEU A 320 16.96 -7.34 -11.32
C LEU A 320 18.33 -6.81 -11.77
N SER A 321 18.46 -5.51 -12.04
CA SER A 321 19.70 -4.92 -12.51
C SER A 321 20.83 -5.13 -11.48
N LEU A 322 22.05 -5.29 -11.99
CA LEU A 322 23.25 -5.57 -11.19
C LEU A 322 23.17 -6.85 -10.34
N CYS A 323 22.20 -7.74 -10.58
CA CYS A 323 22.17 -9.09 -10.01
C CYS A 323 23.16 -10.00 -10.75
N VAL A 324 24.47 -9.81 -10.51
CA VAL A 324 25.55 -10.54 -11.21
C VAL A 324 25.48 -12.07 -11.10
N GLY A 325 24.80 -12.60 -10.08
CA GLY A 325 24.56 -14.04 -9.90
C GLY A 325 23.40 -14.60 -10.75
N LEU A 326 22.64 -13.75 -11.43
CA LEU A 326 21.53 -14.17 -12.29
C LEU A 326 22.08 -14.80 -13.58
N THR A 327 21.97 -16.11 -13.73
CA THR A 327 22.48 -16.84 -14.90
C THR A 327 21.42 -17.19 -15.94
N SER A 328 20.15 -17.16 -15.56
CA SER A 328 18.99 -17.52 -16.38
C SER A 328 17.76 -16.71 -15.97
N THR A 329 16.83 -16.53 -16.90
CA THR A 329 15.50 -15.92 -16.66
C THR A 329 14.36 -16.94 -16.82
N ALA A 330 14.68 -18.24 -16.91
CA ALA A 330 13.71 -19.27 -17.30
C ALA A 330 12.46 -19.35 -16.41
N GLU A 331 12.61 -19.28 -15.09
CA GLU A 331 11.47 -19.36 -14.15
C GLU A 331 10.60 -18.10 -14.20
N LEU A 332 11.20 -16.93 -14.47
CA LEU A 332 10.45 -15.72 -14.74
C LEU A 332 9.70 -15.84 -16.08
N GLY A 333 10.33 -16.41 -17.12
CA GLY A 333 9.67 -16.72 -18.38
C GLY A 333 8.44 -17.60 -18.18
N ARG A 334 8.61 -18.79 -17.58
CA ARG A 334 7.50 -19.74 -17.35
C ARG A 334 6.34 -19.13 -16.57
N SER A 335 6.62 -18.26 -15.60
CA SER A 335 5.55 -17.61 -14.86
C SER A 335 4.78 -16.58 -15.67
N LEU A 336 5.46 -15.86 -16.57
CA LEU A 336 4.82 -14.94 -17.52
C LEU A 336 3.83 -15.65 -18.45
N GLU A 337 4.04 -16.92 -18.83
CA GLU A 337 3.10 -17.66 -19.68
C GLU A 337 1.67 -17.75 -19.10
N ARG A 338 1.53 -17.63 -17.76
CA ARG A 338 0.24 -17.64 -17.06
C ARG A 338 -0.41 -16.26 -16.96
N LEU A 339 0.36 -15.19 -17.15
CA LEU A 339 -0.06 -13.80 -16.94
C LEU A 339 -0.72 -13.22 -18.19
N THR A 340 -1.73 -13.91 -18.71
CA THR A 340 -2.39 -13.57 -19.99
C THR A 340 -3.11 -12.22 -20.00
N ASN A 341 -3.48 -11.67 -18.84
CA ASN A 341 -4.08 -10.33 -18.72
C ASN A 341 -3.06 -9.19 -18.68
N LEU A 342 -1.76 -9.50 -18.80
CA LEU A 342 -0.69 -8.52 -18.65
C LEU A 342 -0.67 -7.56 -19.85
N GLN A 343 -0.84 -6.27 -19.57
CA GLN A 343 -0.87 -5.19 -20.55
C GLN A 343 0.45 -4.44 -20.61
N GLN A 344 1.17 -4.36 -19.48
CA GLN A 344 2.47 -3.71 -19.40
C GLN A 344 3.46 -4.62 -18.67
N LEU A 345 4.58 -4.88 -19.32
CA LEU A 345 5.69 -5.65 -18.75
C LEU A 345 6.97 -4.82 -18.85
N THR A 346 7.60 -4.61 -17.70
CA THR A 346 8.86 -3.88 -17.60
C THR A 346 9.85 -4.76 -16.84
N VAL A 347 10.95 -5.14 -17.49
CA VAL A 347 11.98 -5.99 -16.87
C VAL A 347 13.35 -5.35 -17.08
N ASN A 348 13.98 -4.94 -15.99
CA ASN A 348 15.34 -4.40 -16.03
C ASN A 348 16.34 -5.50 -15.64
N LEU A 349 17.21 -5.86 -16.58
CA LEU A 349 18.31 -6.83 -16.38
C LEU A 349 19.67 -6.15 -16.59
N TYR A 350 19.74 -4.83 -16.55
CA TYR A 350 20.96 -4.07 -16.78
C TYR A 350 22.14 -4.63 -15.96
N GLY A 351 23.28 -4.85 -16.61
CA GLY A 351 24.51 -5.29 -15.93
C GLY A 351 24.45 -6.70 -15.32
N CYS A 352 23.48 -7.55 -15.69
CA CYS A 352 23.46 -8.97 -15.33
C CYS A 352 24.50 -9.75 -16.14
N THR A 353 25.79 -9.57 -15.83
CA THR A 353 26.91 -10.15 -16.60
C THR A 353 26.94 -11.69 -16.61
N GLY A 354 26.32 -12.33 -15.62
CA GLY A 354 26.21 -13.80 -15.53
C GLY A 354 25.12 -14.39 -16.42
N LEU A 355 24.24 -13.57 -16.99
CA LEU A 355 23.09 -14.01 -17.77
C LEU A 355 23.54 -14.53 -19.13
N THR A 356 23.26 -15.80 -19.41
CA THR A 356 23.73 -16.48 -20.64
C THR A 356 22.62 -16.74 -21.66
N SER A 357 21.36 -16.65 -21.25
CA SER A 357 20.22 -16.85 -22.13
C SER A 357 18.96 -16.12 -21.64
N ILE A 358 18.18 -15.64 -22.60
CA ILE A 358 16.82 -15.11 -22.42
C ILE A 358 15.80 -15.86 -23.31
N ALA A 359 16.15 -17.03 -23.84
CA ALA A 359 15.32 -17.74 -24.81
C ALA A 359 13.93 -18.10 -24.25
N GLU A 360 13.88 -18.66 -23.04
CA GLU A 360 12.62 -18.99 -22.34
C GLU A 360 11.78 -17.74 -22.07
N PHE A 361 12.42 -16.64 -21.67
CA PHE A 361 11.74 -15.36 -21.50
C PHE A 361 11.11 -14.90 -22.81
N GLY A 362 11.88 -14.91 -23.92
CA GLY A 362 11.39 -14.55 -25.25
C GLY A 362 10.26 -15.46 -25.77
N HIS A 363 10.33 -16.78 -25.52
CA HIS A 363 9.26 -17.71 -25.85
C HIS A 363 7.96 -17.34 -25.11
N SER A 364 8.08 -17.07 -23.82
CA SER A 364 6.95 -16.81 -22.93
C SER A 364 6.19 -15.53 -23.29
N LEU A 365 6.86 -14.54 -23.90
CA LEU A 365 6.21 -13.33 -24.42
C LEU A 365 5.15 -13.65 -25.48
N GLY A 366 5.30 -14.77 -26.23
CA GLY A 366 4.31 -15.19 -27.21
C GLY A 366 2.94 -15.56 -26.61
N ALA A 367 2.87 -15.85 -25.31
CA ALA A 367 1.62 -16.14 -24.60
C ALA A 367 0.90 -14.88 -24.09
N LEU A 368 1.58 -13.72 -24.07
CA LEU A 368 1.05 -12.46 -23.53
C LEU A 368 0.22 -11.70 -24.57
N THR A 369 -0.96 -12.21 -24.90
CA THR A 369 -1.79 -11.69 -26.00
C THR A 369 -2.32 -10.27 -25.77
N ASP A 370 -2.46 -9.85 -24.51
CA ASP A 370 -2.98 -8.54 -24.14
C ASP A 370 -1.87 -7.49 -23.96
N LEU A 371 -0.61 -7.85 -24.20
CA LEU A 371 0.54 -6.98 -23.96
C LEU A 371 0.56 -5.81 -24.93
N GLN A 372 0.48 -4.60 -24.37
CA GLN A 372 0.48 -3.34 -25.11
C GLN A 372 1.82 -2.63 -25.00
N GLN A 373 2.55 -2.84 -23.90
CA GLN A 373 3.83 -2.21 -23.64
C GLN A 373 4.82 -3.25 -23.10
N LEU A 374 5.96 -3.33 -23.75
CA LEU A 374 7.09 -4.15 -23.34
C LEU A 374 8.33 -3.26 -23.27
N CYS A 375 8.99 -3.25 -22.12
CA CYS A 375 10.29 -2.63 -21.95
C CYS A 375 11.22 -3.64 -21.28
N VAL A 376 12.34 -3.94 -21.94
CA VAL A 376 13.35 -4.86 -21.44
C VAL A 376 14.71 -4.19 -21.60
N ASP A 377 15.41 -3.99 -20.49
CA ASP A 377 16.78 -3.49 -20.51
C ASP A 377 17.76 -4.67 -20.36
N LEU A 378 18.62 -4.84 -21.35
CA LEU A 378 19.67 -5.87 -21.42
C LEU A 378 21.07 -5.26 -21.52
N VAL A 379 21.19 -3.93 -21.39
CA VAL A 379 22.47 -3.24 -21.52
C VAL A 379 23.43 -3.76 -20.45
N GLY A 380 24.66 -4.10 -20.85
CA GLY A 380 25.66 -4.65 -19.94
C GLY A 380 25.52 -6.15 -19.61
N CYS A 381 24.55 -6.87 -20.19
CA CYS A 381 24.47 -8.33 -20.12
C CYS A 381 25.50 -9.01 -21.05
N THR A 382 26.78 -8.90 -20.72
CA THR A 382 27.90 -9.37 -21.57
C THR A 382 27.95 -10.88 -21.79
N GLY A 383 27.19 -11.67 -21.03
CA GLY A 383 27.07 -13.12 -21.21
C GLY A 383 26.05 -13.55 -22.26
N LEU A 384 25.20 -12.63 -22.76
CA LEU A 384 24.23 -12.92 -23.82
C LEU A 384 24.91 -12.90 -25.21
N PRO A 385 24.47 -13.77 -26.13
CA PRO A 385 25.03 -13.87 -27.48
C PRO A 385 24.69 -12.68 -28.40
#